data_AF-A0A4Y8C9D4-F1
#
_entry.id   AF-A0A4Y8C9D4-F1
#
_cell.length_a   1.000
_cell.length_b   1.000
_cell.length_c   1.000
_cell.angle_alpha   90.00
_cell.angle_beta   90.00
_cell.angle_gamma   90.00
#
_symmetry.space_group_name_H-M   'P 1'
#
loop_
_entity.id
_entity.type
_entity.pdbx_description
1 polymer ?
#
loop_
_entity_poly.entity_id
_entity_poly.type
_entity_poly.pdbx_seq_one_letter_code
_entity_poly.pdbx_strand_id
1 'polypeptide(L)'
;FNGLDLVYNDKENLRVEFPKKADENTIKDTIISLCMSAKSEQNFSGVEKELNEFMLSFNSVALATLNANAEVVCSYAPFVSTQWGNYIYISEVSEHFNNIKVNPNNIEIMFLEDESKAASVILRKRLRYRVNASFLERGERFDQIY
;
A
#
# COMPACT_ATOMS: atom_id res chain seq x y z
N PHE A 1 -22.44 -11.90 10.39
CA PHE A 1 -22.88 -11.99 8.99
C PHE A 1 -21.67 -12.04 8.06
N ASN A 2 -21.60 -13.02 7.16
CA ASN A 2 -20.43 -13.24 6.28
C ASN A 2 -20.64 -12.76 4.83
N GLY A 3 -21.86 -12.34 4.46
CA GLY A 3 -22.19 -11.98 3.09
C GLY A 3 -23.69 -12.02 2.84
N LEU A 4 -24.06 -11.90 1.56
CA LEU A 4 -25.42 -11.92 1.04
C LEU A 4 -25.61 -13.11 0.09
N ASP A 5 -26.81 -13.68 0.11
CA ASP A 5 -27.27 -14.63 -0.90
C ASP A 5 -28.35 -13.93 -1.74
N LEU A 6 -28.10 -13.81 -3.04
CA LEU A 6 -28.98 -13.14 -3.99
C LEU A 6 -29.56 -14.17 -4.96
N VAL A 7 -30.82 -13.99 -5.36
CA VAL A 7 -31.47 -14.80 -6.39
C VAL A 7 -31.78 -13.90 -7.59
N TYR A 8 -31.42 -14.36 -8.78
CA TYR A 8 -31.72 -13.69 -10.04
C TYR A 8 -32.12 -14.73 -11.10
N ASN A 9 -32.72 -14.29 -12.22
CA ASN A 9 -33.22 -15.18 -13.28
C ASN A 9 -34.10 -16.34 -12.73
N ASP A 10 -34.98 -16.02 -11.78
CA ASP A 10 -35.93 -16.91 -11.07
C ASP A 10 -35.33 -18.07 -10.24
N LYS A 11 -34.13 -18.59 -10.58
CA LYS A 11 -33.54 -19.78 -9.93
C LYS A 11 -32.02 -19.74 -9.78
N GLU A 12 -31.34 -18.70 -10.26
CA GLU A 12 -29.88 -18.60 -10.17
C GLU A 12 -29.48 -17.97 -8.84
N ASN A 13 -28.56 -18.61 -8.13
CA ASN A 13 -28.07 -18.17 -6.83
C ASN A 13 -26.70 -17.52 -6.98
N LEU A 14 -26.51 -16.34 -6.38
CA LEU A 14 -25.24 -15.64 -6.29
C LEU A 14 -24.90 -15.37 -4.83
N ARG A 15 -23.80 -15.96 -4.35
CA ARG A 15 -23.20 -15.65 -3.06
C ARG A 15 -22.24 -14.48 -3.21
N VAL A 16 -22.42 -13.42 -2.42
CA VAL A 16 -21.48 -12.30 -2.34
C VAL A 16 -20.95 -12.18 -0.91
N GLU A 17 -19.67 -12.44 -0.72
CA GLU A 17 -19.04 -12.35 0.60
C GLU A 17 -18.73 -10.91 0.99
N PHE A 18 -18.79 -10.61 2.30
CA PHE A 18 -18.32 -9.33 2.81
C PHE A 18 -16.80 -9.35 2.97
N PRO A 19 -16.10 -8.22 2.71
CA PRO A 19 -14.66 -8.10 2.96
C PRO A 19 -14.24 -8.44 4.39
N LYS A 20 -15.11 -8.13 5.36
CA LYS A 20 -14.96 -8.44 6.79
C LYS A 20 -16.29 -8.92 7.35
N LYS A 21 -16.26 -9.88 8.28
CA LYS A 21 -17.45 -10.35 8.98
C LYS A 21 -18.12 -9.20 9.74
N ALA A 22 -19.40 -8.98 9.46
CA ALA A 22 -20.21 -7.97 10.14
C ALA A 22 -20.97 -8.56 11.34
N ASP A 23 -21.42 -7.69 12.24
CA ASP A 23 -22.31 -7.97 13.38
C ASP A 23 -23.63 -7.19 13.25
N GLU A 24 -24.51 -7.27 14.24
CA GLU A 24 -25.84 -6.62 14.22
C GLU A 24 -25.76 -5.09 14.09
N ASN A 25 -24.67 -4.48 14.57
CA ASN A 25 -24.49 -3.03 14.54
C ASN A 25 -23.87 -2.55 13.21
N THR A 26 -23.06 -3.40 12.57
CA THR A 26 -22.27 -3.04 11.39
C THR A 26 -22.83 -3.57 10.06
N ILE A 27 -23.80 -4.48 10.11
CA ILE A 27 -24.37 -5.14 8.93
C ILE A 27 -24.97 -4.14 7.92
N LYS A 28 -25.69 -3.13 8.41
CA LYS A 28 -26.34 -2.14 7.55
C LYS A 28 -25.30 -1.38 6.71
N ASP A 29 -24.28 -0.84 7.36
CA ASP A 29 -23.25 -0.06 6.69
C ASP A 29 -22.36 -0.91 5.78
N THR A 30 -22.12 -2.18 6.16
CA THR A 30 -21.39 -3.13 5.32
C THR A 30 -22.12 -3.40 4.00
N ILE A 31 -23.45 -3.59 4.04
CA ILE A 31 -24.26 -3.79 2.84
C ILE A 31 -24.25 -2.52 1.96
N ILE A 32 -24.41 -1.34 2.56
CA ILE A 32 -24.37 -0.07 1.83
C ILE A 32 -23.01 0.11 1.15
N SER A 33 -21.92 -0.15 1.87
CA SER A 33 -20.55 -0.07 1.33
C SER A 33 -20.34 -1.01 0.14
N LEU A 34 -20.80 -2.26 0.24
CA LEU A 34 -20.75 -3.24 -0.85
C LEU A 34 -21.48 -2.72 -2.10
N CYS A 35 -22.72 -2.25 -1.94
CA CYS A 35 -23.51 -1.70 -3.05
C CYS A 35 -22.87 -0.45 -3.67
N MET A 36 -22.29 0.43 -2.85
CA MET A 36 -21.61 1.63 -3.33
C MET A 36 -20.34 1.29 -4.11
N SER A 37 -19.58 0.27 -3.67
CA SER A 37 -18.38 -0.20 -4.37
C SER A 37 -18.68 -0.81 -5.74
N ALA A 38 -19.90 -1.32 -5.94
CA ALA A 38 -20.37 -1.88 -7.21
C ALA A 38 -20.85 -0.82 -8.21
N LYS A 39 -20.98 0.46 -7.80
CA LYS A 39 -21.35 1.54 -8.72
C LYS A 39 -20.22 1.82 -9.72
N SER A 40 -20.60 2.16 -10.95
CA SER A 40 -19.67 2.46 -12.05
C SER A 40 -19.03 3.86 -12.00
N GLU A 41 -19.49 4.73 -11.10
CA GLU A 41 -19.00 6.11 -10.97
C GLU A 41 -17.76 6.14 -10.07
N GLN A 42 -16.63 6.61 -10.60
CA GLN A 42 -15.38 6.73 -9.86
C GLN A 42 -15.22 8.14 -9.27
N ASN A 43 -15.07 8.22 -7.95
CA ASN A 43 -14.68 9.46 -7.27
C ASN A 43 -13.15 9.60 -7.19
N PHE A 44 -12.53 10.10 -8.26
CA PHE A 44 -11.07 10.25 -8.33
C PHE A 44 -10.49 11.17 -7.24
N SER A 45 -11.16 12.27 -6.90
CA SER A 45 -10.68 13.21 -5.87
C SER A 45 -10.63 12.59 -4.47
N GLY A 46 -11.62 11.74 -4.15
CA GLY A 46 -11.64 10.99 -2.89
C GLY A 46 -10.50 9.97 -2.81
N VAL A 47 -10.23 9.29 -3.92
CA VAL A 47 -9.14 8.29 -4.02
C VAL A 47 -7.77 8.95 -3.88
N GLU A 48 -7.54 10.12 -4.48
CA GLU A 48 -6.28 10.85 -4.34
C GLU A 48 -6.02 11.24 -2.88
N LYS A 49 -7.06 11.73 -2.19
CA LYS A 49 -6.95 12.06 -0.77
C LYS A 49 -6.66 10.81 0.08
N GLU A 50 -7.39 9.71 -0.12
CA GLU A 50 -7.17 8.46 0.60
C GLU A 50 -5.76 7.89 0.35
N LEU A 51 -5.26 7.97 -0.88
CA LEU A 51 -3.91 7.53 -1.24
C LEU A 51 -2.84 8.28 -0.46
N ASN A 52 -2.97 9.60 -0.36
CA ASN A 52 -2.02 10.43 0.40
C ASN A 52 -2.11 10.17 1.90
N GLU A 53 -3.32 10.09 2.46
CA GLU A 53 -3.54 9.75 3.88
C GLU A 53 -2.99 8.36 4.22
N PHE A 54 -3.18 7.39 3.33
CA PHE A 54 -2.64 6.04 3.48
C PHE A 54 -1.11 6.07 3.50
N MET A 55 -0.47 6.71 2.51
CA MET A 55 1.00 6.83 2.45
C MET A 55 1.57 7.51 3.72
N LEU A 56 0.97 8.62 4.14
CA LEU A 56 1.42 9.39 5.32
C LEU A 56 1.20 8.65 6.65
N SER A 57 0.39 7.60 6.68
CA SER A 57 0.20 6.76 7.87
C SER A 57 1.38 5.82 8.15
N PHE A 58 2.36 5.72 7.24
CA PHE A 58 3.52 4.85 7.38
C PHE A 58 4.81 5.63 7.62
N ASN A 59 5.66 5.07 8.48
CA ASN A 59 7.05 5.49 8.66
C ASN A 59 8.06 4.43 8.17
N SER A 60 7.59 3.43 7.41
CA SER A 60 8.41 2.44 6.73
C SER A 60 7.73 1.95 5.47
N VAL A 61 8.51 1.44 4.52
CA VAL A 61 8.02 0.98 3.22
C VAL A 61 8.75 -0.29 2.80
N ALA A 62 8.04 -1.22 2.16
CA ALA A 62 8.65 -2.40 1.56
C ALA A 62 9.33 -2.04 0.24
N LEU A 63 10.43 -2.71 -0.08
CA LEU A 63 11.29 -2.46 -1.23
C LEU A 63 11.49 -3.74 -2.04
N ALA A 64 11.37 -3.63 -3.35
CA ALA A 64 11.91 -4.58 -4.31
C ALA A 64 13.07 -3.91 -5.04
N THR A 65 14.27 -4.47 -4.86
CA THR A 65 15.52 -3.98 -5.47
C THR A 65 16.21 -5.10 -6.24
N LEU A 66 17.12 -4.76 -7.16
CA LEU A 66 17.85 -5.73 -7.97
C LEU A 66 19.35 -5.61 -7.71
N ASN A 67 20.01 -6.72 -7.39
CA ASN A 67 21.45 -6.73 -7.19
C ASN A 67 22.22 -6.80 -8.53
N ALA A 68 23.55 -6.74 -8.46
CA ALA A 68 24.41 -6.78 -9.65
C ALA A 68 24.37 -8.13 -10.41
N ASN A 69 23.93 -9.20 -9.75
CA ASN A 69 23.78 -10.54 -10.33
C ASN A 69 22.37 -10.77 -10.91
N ALA A 70 21.54 -9.72 -11.00
CA ALA A 70 20.13 -9.77 -11.40
C ALA A 70 19.23 -10.61 -10.48
N GLU A 71 19.59 -10.74 -9.20
CA GLU A 71 18.74 -11.35 -8.19
C GLU A 71 17.92 -10.26 -7.47
N VAL A 72 16.64 -10.55 -7.25
CA VAL A 72 15.73 -9.63 -6.58
C VAL A 72 15.87 -9.73 -5.07
N VAL A 73 15.82 -8.57 -4.40
CA VAL A 73 15.84 -8.48 -2.94
C VAL A 73 14.56 -7.80 -2.49
N CYS A 74 13.78 -8.54 -1.69
CA CYS A 74 12.61 -8.02 -0.98
C CYS A 74 13.04 -7.62 0.43
N SER A 75 12.93 -6.34 0.76
CA SER A 75 13.32 -5.79 2.06
C SER A 75 12.36 -4.69 2.49
N TYR A 76 12.69 -3.96 3.56
CA TYR A 76 11.99 -2.75 3.96
C TYR A 76 13.01 -1.69 4.42
N ALA A 77 12.57 -0.43 4.48
CA ALA A 77 13.35 0.66 5.04
C ALA A 77 12.44 1.66 5.78
N PRO A 78 12.96 2.38 6.80
CA PRO A 78 12.35 3.60 7.30
C PRO A 78 12.02 4.57 6.15
N PHE A 79 10.86 5.22 6.23
CA PHE A 79 10.33 6.11 5.20
C PHE A 79 9.86 7.42 5.83
N VAL A 80 10.12 8.53 5.14
CA VAL A 80 9.61 9.86 5.50
C VAL A 80 9.21 10.64 4.25
N SER A 81 8.04 11.28 4.32
CA SER A 81 7.56 12.25 3.33
C SER A 81 7.70 13.65 3.91
N THR A 82 8.33 14.55 3.17
CA THR A 82 8.59 15.94 3.57
C THR A 82 8.22 16.91 2.47
N GLN A 83 8.26 18.22 2.74
CA GLN A 83 8.12 19.26 1.72
C GLN A 83 9.19 19.19 0.62
N TRP A 84 10.31 18.51 0.87
CA TRP A 84 11.43 18.34 -0.03
C TRP A 84 11.37 17.05 -0.85
N GLY A 85 10.35 16.21 -0.65
CA GLY A 85 10.20 14.91 -1.29
C GLY A 85 10.12 13.74 -0.31
N ASN A 86 10.22 12.54 -0.87
CA ASN A 86 10.10 11.26 -0.17
C ASN A 86 11.48 10.61 -0.02
N TYR A 87 11.79 10.13 1.18
CA TYR A 87 13.11 9.60 1.52
C TYR A 87 12.99 8.26 2.25
N ILE A 88 14.01 7.44 2.07
CA ILE A 88 14.26 6.26 2.90
C ILE A 88 15.61 6.42 3.60
N TYR A 89 15.78 5.77 4.75
CA TYR A 89 17.05 5.74 5.47
C TYR A 89 17.60 4.31 5.51
N ILE A 90 18.77 4.11 4.90
CA ILE A 90 19.35 2.77 4.71
C ILE A 90 20.84 2.78 5.07
N SER A 91 21.34 1.65 5.59
CA SER A 91 22.75 1.47 5.94
C SER A 91 23.53 0.89 4.75
N GLU A 92 24.79 1.32 4.58
CA GLU A 92 25.69 0.72 3.58
C GLU A 92 25.94 -0.78 3.79
N VAL A 93 25.68 -1.29 5.00
CA VAL A 93 25.84 -2.71 5.35
C VAL A 93 24.66 -3.56 4.84
N SER A 94 23.53 -2.93 4.48
CA SER A 94 22.33 -3.65 4.01
C SER A 94 22.44 -4.01 2.53
N GLU A 95 21.97 -5.20 2.17
CA GLU A 95 22.03 -5.70 0.79
C GLU A 95 21.35 -4.75 -0.22
N HIS A 96 20.21 -4.15 0.16
CA HIS A 96 19.49 -3.20 -0.70
C HIS A 96 20.29 -1.92 -1.02
N PHE A 97 21.32 -1.57 -0.24
CA PHE A 97 22.07 -0.33 -0.46
C PHE A 97 22.87 -0.41 -1.75
N ASN A 98 23.64 -1.49 -1.91
CA ASN A 98 24.40 -1.72 -3.13
C ASN A 98 23.47 -1.91 -4.34
N ASN A 99 22.32 -2.56 -4.15
CA ASN A 99 21.32 -2.75 -5.20
C ASN A 99 20.80 -1.41 -5.73
N ILE A 100 20.42 -0.49 -4.82
CA ILE A 100 19.95 0.86 -5.18
C ILE A 100 21.07 1.67 -5.83
N LYS A 101 22.31 1.51 -5.37
CA LYS A 101 23.48 2.19 -5.96
C LYS A 101 23.75 1.74 -7.40
N VAL A 102 23.66 0.44 -7.68
CA VAL A 102 23.91 -0.13 -9.01
C VAL A 102 22.71 0.06 -9.94
N ASN A 103 21.49 -0.07 -9.42
CA ASN A 103 20.23 -0.02 -10.17
C ASN A 103 19.25 1.04 -9.63
N PRO A 104 19.60 2.35 -9.63
CA PRO A 104 18.82 3.39 -8.95
C PRO A 104 17.43 3.66 -9.55
N ASN A 105 17.20 3.23 -10.79
CA ASN A 105 15.93 3.44 -11.52
C ASN A 105 15.13 2.15 -11.71
N ASN A 106 15.52 1.06 -11.04
CA ASN A 106 14.84 -0.23 -11.10
C ASN A 106 14.45 -0.67 -9.68
N ILE A 107 13.54 0.09 -9.09
CA ILE A 107 13.06 -0.09 -7.73
C ILE A 107 11.54 0.02 -7.73
N GLU A 108 10.89 -0.89 -7.00
CA GLU A 108 9.49 -0.73 -6.63
C GLU A 108 9.37 -0.61 -5.12
N ILE A 109 8.54 0.33 -4.67
CA ILE A 109 8.20 0.48 -3.25
C ILE A 109 6.74 0.09 -3.03
N MET A 110 6.44 -0.42 -1.83
CA MET A 110 5.08 -0.80 -1.45
C MET A 110 4.77 -0.37 -0.02
N PHE A 111 3.76 0.49 0.12
CA PHE A 111 3.07 0.70 1.39
C PHE A 111 2.04 -0.40 1.53
N LEU A 112 2.13 -1.20 2.58
CA LEU A 112 1.31 -2.37 2.78
C LEU A 112 0.67 -2.30 4.17
N GLU A 113 -0.66 -2.35 4.21
CA GLU A 113 -1.42 -2.34 5.45
C GLU A 113 -1.01 -3.49 6.37
N ASP A 114 -0.87 -3.19 7.66
CA ASP A 114 -0.63 -4.19 8.69
C ASP A 114 -1.69 -5.29 8.62
N GLU A 115 -1.27 -6.54 8.64
CA GLU A 115 -2.19 -7.67 8.50
C GLU A 115 -3.25 -7.71 9.60
N SER A 116 -2.93 -7.22 10.80
CA SER A 116 -3.85 -7.12 11.94
C SER A 116 -4.92 -6.04 11.78
N LYS A 117 -4.71 -5.05 10.90
CA LYS A 117 -5.66 -3.96 10.60
C LYS A 117 -6.50 -4.25 9.37
N ALA A 118 -5.98 -5.08 8.46
CA ALA A 118 -6.64 -5.42 7.22
C ALA A 118 -7.97 -6.17 7.44
N ALA A 119 -8.86 -6.10 6.45
CA ALA A 119 -10.14 -6.81 6.47
C ALA A 119 -9.95 -8.34 6.48
N SER A 120 -8.97 -8.81 5.70
CA SER A 120 -8.51 -10.20 5.65
C SER A 120 -7.12 -10.26 4.99
N VAL A 121 -6.43 -11.41 5.11
CA VAL A 121 -5.09 -11.61 4.52
C VAL A 121 -5.05 -11.45 3.00
N ILE A 122 -6.17 -11.69 2.31
CA ILE A 122 -6.29 -11.53 0.85
C ILE A 122 -6.61 -10.08 0.43
N LEU A 123 -7.01 -9.22 1.37
CA LEU A 123 -7.47 -7.86 1.11
C LEU A 123 -6.78 -6.83 2.01
N ARG A 124 -5.44 -6.85 1.97
CA ARG A 124 -4.59 -5.82 2.58
C ARG A 124 -4.50 -4.64 1.63
N LYS A 125 -4.90 -3.44 2.09
CA LYS A 125 -4.73 -2.22 1.30
C LYS A 125 -3.24 -2.02 0.99
N ARG A 126 -2.94 -1.65 -0.25
CA ARG A 126 -1.56 -1.48 -0.70
C ARG A 126 -1.44 -0.39 -1.77
N LEU A 127 -0.34 0.34 -1.70
CA LEU A 127 0.04 1.37 -2.65
C LEU A 127 1.45 1.07 -3.16
N ARG A 128 1.63 1.05 -4.49
CA ARG A 128 2.89 0.67 -5.14
C ARG A 128 3.33 1.75 -6.11
N TYR A 129 4.63 2.06 -6.10
CA TYR A 129 5.25 2.97 -7.05
C TYR A 129 6.54 2.38 -7.60
N ARG A 130 6.75 2.57 -8.91
CA ARG A 130 8.08 2.49 -9.50
C ARG A 130 8.79 3.82 -9.23
N VAL A 131 10.01 3.77 -8.74
CA VAL A 131 10.73 4.96 -8.27
C VAL A 131 12.13 5.03 -8.84
N ASN A 132 12.64 6.25 -8.91
CA ASN A 132 14.04 6.56 -9.15
C ASN A 132 14.64 7.06 -7.84
N ALA A 133 15.80 6.55 -7.46
CA ALA A 133 16.50 6.92 -6.24
C ALA A 133 17.73 7.79 -6.54
N SER A 134 17.96 8.79 -5.69
CA SER A 134 19.18 9.58 -5.65
C SER A 134 19.70 9.66 -4.21
N PHE A 135 21.01 9.61 -4.03
CA PHE A 135 21.63 9.75 -2.72
C PHE A 135 21.65 11.22 -2.30
N LEU A 136 21.30 11.47 -1.05
CA LEU A 136 21.44 12.76 -0.40
C LEU A 136 22.66 12.70 0.53
N GLU A 137 23.66 13.53 0.26
CA GLU A 137 24.82 13.69 1.14
C GLU A 137 24.43 14.32 2.47
N ARG A 138 25.22 14.05 3.51
CA ARG A 138 25.05 14.69 4.82
C ARG A 138 25.29 16.20 4.72
N GLY A 139 24.46 16.97 5.41
CA GLY A 139 24.49 18.42 5.44
C GLY A 139 23.16 18.97 5.94
N GLU A 140 22.95 20.29 5.79
CA GLU A 140 21.77 20.97 6.35
C GLU A 140 20.43 20.32 5.94
N ARG A 141 20.31 19.87 4.67
CA ARG A 141 19.08 19.22 4.20
C ARG A 141 18.87 17.84 4.80
N PHE A 142 19.95 17.11 5.08
CA PHE A 142 19.86 15.82 5.77
C PHE A 142 19.36 16.03 7.20
N ASP A 143 19.93 16.99 7.92
CA ASP A 143 19.59 17.30 9.32
C ASP A 143 18.16 17.85 9.50
N GLN A 144 17.57 18.41 8.42
CA GLN A 144 16.17 18.84 8.40
C GLN A 144 15.19 17.67 8.19
N ILE A 145 15.66 16.56 7.62
CA ILE A 145 14.84 15.38 7.32
C ILE A 145 14.94 14.34 8.45
N TYR A 146 16.14 14.16 9.03
CA TYR A 146 16.48 13.18 10.06
C TYR A 146 17.21 13.82 11.24
#